data_AF-A0A520HGE0-F1
#
_entry.id   AF-A0A520HGE0-F1
#
_cell.length_a   1.000
_cell.length_b   1.000
_cell.length_c   1.000
_cell.angle_alpha   90.00
_cell.angle_beta   90.00
_cell.angle_gamma   90.00
#
_symmetry.space_group_name_H-M   'P 1'
#
loop_
_entity.id
_entity.type
_entity.pdbx_description
1 polymer ?
#
loop_
_entity_poly.entity_id
_entity_poly.type
_entity_poly.pdbx_seq_one_letter_code
_entity_poly.pdbx_strand_id
1 'polypeptide(L)'
;MSEVAMGAASRRSADSVFSPLTIALMLIIGIIGFAGSVLLSAYAPDLQTGRNGGAHALSNAATGFAGIVELAHATGRNPRLVRAESEWNTEDLVIATPEHGTIDMSKFMAARRG
;
A
#
# COMPACT_ATOMS: atom_id res chain seq x y z
N MET A 1 -12.74 -3.26 -77.54
CA MET A 1 -11.53 -3.89 -76.98
C MET A 1 -10.83 -2.83 -76.11
N SER A 2 -11.51 -2.22 -75.13
CA SER A 2 -11.73 -2.75 -73.76
C SER A 2 -10.38 -2.86 -73.05
N GLU A 3 -9.91 -1.81 -72.38
CA GLU A 3 -10.21 -1.57 -70.95
C GLU A 3 -10.05 -2.83 -70.10
N VAL A 4 -8.86 -3.43 -70.02
CA VAL A 4 -8.40 -4.17 -68.83
C VAL A 4 -6.88 -4.26 -68.87
N ALA A 5 -6.21 -3.41 -68.09
CA ALA A 5 -4.86 -3.64 -67.53
C ALA A 5 -4.37 -2.46 -66.67
N MET A 6 -5.17 -1.41 -66.47
CA MET A 6 -5.00 -0.48 -65.35
C MET A 6 -5.64 -1.10 -64.10
N GLY A 7 -4.98 -2.08 -63.50
CA GLY A 7 -5.56 -2.81 -62.34
C GLY A 7 -4.55 -3.31 -61.31
N ALA A 8 -3.26 -3.10 -61.52
CA ALA A 8 -2.22 -3.46 -60.54
C ALA A 8 -1.41 -2.26 -60.04
N ALA A 9 -1.75 -1.04 -60.46
CA ALA A 9 -1.37 0.15 -59.73
C ALA A 9 -2.24 0.24 -58.47
N SER A 10 -1.61 0.22 -57.29
CA SER A 10 -2.20 0.70 -56.05
C SER A 10 -3.35 -0.11 -55.45
N ARG A 11 -3.09 -1.38 -55.08
CA ARG A 11 -3.72 -1.91 -53.86
C ARG A 11 -2.86 -1.53 -52.66
N ARG A 12 -3.03 -0.28 -52.25
CA ARG A 12 -3.02 0.12 -50.86
C ARG A 12 -1.77 -0.34 -50.11
N SER A 13 -0.67 0.38 -50.29
CA SER A 13 -0.30 1.46 -49.35
C SER A 13 -1.46 2.28 -48.78
N ALA A 14 -2.50 1.63 -48.25
CA ALA A 14 -3.46 2.30 -47.38
C ALA A 14 -2.76 2.41 -46.03
N ASP A 15 -2.00 3.49 -45.88
CA ASP A 15 -2.17 4.39 -44.75
C ASP A 15 -2.31 3.72 -43.37
N SER A 16 -1.46 2.73 -43.08
CA SER A 16 -1.37 2.20 -41.73
C SER A 16 -0.52 3.18 -40.94
N VAL A 17 -1.16 4.23 -40.42
CA VAL A 17 -0.59 5.21 -39.48
C VAL A 17 0.09 4.51 -38.29
N PHE A 18 -0.31 3.27 -38.00
CA PHE A 18 0.29 2.43 -36.97
C PHE A 18 0.76 1.08 -37.52
N SER A 19 1.97 0.70 -37.12
CA SER A 19 2.53 -0.64 -37.36
C SER A 19 1.84 -1.67 -36.45
N PRO A 20 1.25 -2.75 -37.00
CA PRO A 20 0.62 -3.82 -36.21
C PRO A 20 1.57 -4.46 -35.20
N LEU A 21 2.86 -4.57 -35.56
CA LEU A 21 3.90 -5.10 -34.68
C LEU A 21 4.10 -4.20 -33.46
N THR A 22 4.11 -2.89 -33.66
CA THR A 22 4.26 -1.91 -32.57
C THR A 22 3.07 -1.96 -31.63
N ILE A 23 1.85 -2.05 -32.16
CA ILE A 23 0.62 -2.20 -31.35
C ILE A 23 0.71 -3.48 -30.49
N ALA A 24 1.10 -4.60 -31.09
CA ALA A 24 1.23 -5.88 -30.38
C ALA A 24 2.26 -5.81 -29.25
N LEU A 25 3.41 -5.19 -29.50
CA LEU A 25 4.46 -5.02 -28.49
C LEU A 25 4.01 -4.10 -27.35
N MET A 26 3.32 -3.01 -27.66
CA MET A 26 2.78 -2.08 -26.67
C MET A 26 1.71 -2.75 -25.80
N LEU A 27 0.85 -3.59 -26.40
CA LEU A 27 -0.14 -4.39 -25.68
C LEU A 27 0.52 -5.38 -24.71
N ILE A 28 1.56 -6.10 -25.14
CA ILE A 28 2.29 -7.05 -24.29
C ILE A 28 2.91 -6.32 -23.09
N ILE A 29 3.58 -5.19 -23.33
CA ILE A 29 4.16 -4.38 -22.25
C ILE A 29 3.06 -3.91 -21.28
N GLY A 30 1.93 -3.44 -21.81
CA GLY A 30 0.78 -3.03 -21.01
C GLY A 30 0.22 -4.17 -20.15
N ILE A 31 0.08 -5.37 -20.71
CA ILE A 31 -0.40 -6.55 -19.98
C ILE A 31 0.59 -6.93 -18.86
N ILE A 32 1.90 -6.95 -19.14
CA ILE A 32 2.93 -7.27 -18.15
C ILE A 32 2.93 -6.21 -17.04
N GLY A 33 2.88 -4.92 -17.39
CA GLY A 33 2.84 -3.81 -16.43
C GLY A 33 1.57 -3.85 -15.56
N PHE A 34 0.42 -4.17 -16.16
CA PHE A 34 -0.84 -4.33 -15.45
C PHE A 34 -0.80 -5.53 -14.51
N ALA A 35 -0.37 -6.70 -14.98
CA ALA A 35 -0.23 -7.89 -14.16
C ALA A 35 0.74 -7.66 -12.99
N GLY A 36 1.88 -7.00 -13.26
CA GLY A 36 2.83 -6.59 -12.23
C GLY A 36 2.22 -5.63 -11.20
N SER A 37 1.41 -4.66 -11.65
CA SER A 37 0.71 -3.73 -10.77
C SER A 37 -0.33 -4.42 -9.89
N VAL A 38 -1.12 -5.34 -10.46
CA VAL A 38 -2.10 -6.15 -9.72
C VAL A 38 -1.39 -7.02 -8.68
N LEU A 39 -0.31 -7.69 -9.08
CA LEU A 39 0.48 -8.53 -8.20
C LEU A 39 1.06 -7.71 -7.05
N LEU A 40 1.72 -6.59 -7.35
CA LEU A 40 2.29 -5.72 -6.33
C LEU A 40 1.22 -5.12 -5.43
N SER A 41 0.04 -4.77 -5.95
CA SER A 41 -1.10 -4.31 -5.15
C SER A 41 -1.63 -5.38 -4.20
N ALA A 42 -1.62 -6.65 -4.60
CA ALA A 42 -2.07 -7.76 -3.76
C ALA A 42 -1.09 -8.04 -2.62
N TYR A 43 0.22 -7.89 -2.85
CA TYR A 43 1.26 -8.11 -1.85
C TYR A 43 1.70 -6.85 -1.09
N ALA A 44 1.32 -5.65 -1.55
CA ALA A 44 1.64 -4.39 -0.89
C ALA A 44 1.26 -4.36 0.59
N PRO A 45 0.10 -4.90 1.03
CA PRO A 45 -0.26 -4.95 2.45
C PRO A 45 0.77 -5.73 3.29
N ASP A 46 1.25 -6.86 2.78
CA ASP A 46 2.22 -7.72 3.49
C ASP A 46 3.62 -7.08 3.53
N LEU A 47 4.00 -6.35 2.47
CA LEU A 47 5.29 -5.65 2.38
C LEU A 47 5.37 -4.39 3.24
N GLN A 48 4.23 -3.87 3.72
CA GLN A 48 4.15 -2.65 4.53
C GLN A 48 4.21 -2.91 6.04
N THR A 49 4.58 -4.13 6.47
CA THR A 49 4.71 -4.51 7.89
C THR A 49 5.58 -3.48 8.64
N GLY A 50 4.95 -2.61 9.44
CA GLY A 50 5.58 -1.55 10.24
C GLY A 50 5.37 -0.11 9.74
N ARG A 51 4.96 0.10 8.48
CA ARG A 51 4.55 1.40 7.88
C ARG A 51 3.12 1.34 7.34
N ASN A 52 2.32 0.47 7.93
CA ASN A 52 0.92 0.30 7.68
C ASN A 52 0.13 1.42 8.40
N GLY A 53 -0.95 1.89 7.77
CA GLY A 53 -1.76 2.99 8.28
C GLY A 53 -2.67 2.63 9.48
N GLY A 54 -2.33 1.56 10.20
CA GLY A 54 -3.10 1.09 11.34
C GLY A 54 -2.90 1.94 12.60
N ALA A 55 -3.82 1.82 13.55
CA ALA A 55 -3.71 2.52 14.84
C ALA A 55 -2.68 1.82 15.75
N HIS A 56 -1.39 2.07 15.49
CA HIS A 56 -0.27 1.59 16.31
C HIS A 56 0.78 2.67 16.58
N ALA A 57 1.62 2.44 17.60
CA ALA A 57 2.61 3.40 18.10
C ALA A 57 3.62 3.94 17.06
N LEU A 58 3.94 3.17 16.01
CA LEU A 58 4.84 3.60 14.92
C LEU A 58 4.13 4.06 13.63
N SER A 59 2.79 4.17 13.64
CA SER A 59 2.07 4.54 12.41
C SER A 59 2.05 6.04 12.21
N ASN A 60 2.37 6.48 10.99
CA ASN A 60 2.30 7.87 10.53
C ASN A 60 0.97 8.21 9.84
N ALA A 61 -0.02 7.31 9.87
CA ALA A 61 -1.34 7.61 9.33
C ALA A 61 -2.10 8.64 10.19
N ALA A 62 -3.19 9.18 9.65
CA ALA A 62 -4.06 10.13 10.38
C ALA A 62 -4.62 9.55 11.69
N THR A 63 -4.74 8.22 11.78
CA THR A 63 -5.17 7.47 12.97
C THR A 63 -4.00 6.84 13.73
N GLY A 64 -2.75 7.16 13.36
CA GLY A 64 -1.54 6.62 13.95
C GLY A 64 -1.07 7.39 15.20
N PHE A 65 -0.17 6.78 15.97
CA PHE A 65 0.31 7.32 17.25
C PHE A 65 1.79 7.71 17.25
N ALA A 66 2.47 7.70 16.09
CA ALA A 66 3.90 8.00 15.98
C ALA A 66 4.26 9.39 16.50
N GLY A 67 3.39 10.39 16.29
CA GLY A 67 3.62 11.76 16.78
C GLY A 67 3.74 11.85 18.30
N ILE A 68 3.04 10.99 19.05
CA ILE A 68 3.15 10.98 20.52
C ILE A 68 4.49 10.37 20.96
N VAL A 69 4.95 9.31 20.26
CA VAL A 69 6.26 8.69 20.53
C VAL A 69 7.38 9.69 20.22
N GLU A 70 7.29 10.40 19.10
CA GLU A 70 8.27 11.41 18.71
C GLU A 70 8.28 12.60 19.67
N LEU A 71 7.11 13.08 20.11
CA LEU A 71 7.00 14.13 21.12
C LEU A 71 7.58 13.69 22.47
N ALA A 72 7.31 12.46 22.90
CA ALA A 72 7.87 11.91 24.13
C ALA A 72 9.41 11.85 24.05
N HIS A 73 9.97 11.42 22.91
CA HIS A 73 11.41 11.47 22.69
C HIS A 73 11.96 12.90 22.70
N ALA A 74 11.31 13.83 21.99
CA ALA A 74 11.75 15.23 21.89
C ALA A 74 11.72 15.96 23.25
N THR A 75 10.83 15.55 24.15
CA THR A 75 10.75 16.07 25.53
C THR A 75 11.71 15.38 26.50
N GLY A 76 12.61 14.53 26.00
CA GLY A 76 13.59 13.80 26.82
C GLY A 76 13.00 12.65 27.62
N ARG A 77 11.77 12.23 27.30
CA ARG A 77 11.21 10.97 27.81
C ARG A 77 11.79 9.81 26.98
N ASN A 78 11.95 8.65 27.60
CA ASN A 78 12.37 7.41 26.93
C ASN A 78 11.13 6.52 26.70
N PRO A 79 10.29 6.80 25.69
CA PRO A 79 9.09 6.01 25.44
C PRO A 79 9.48 4.57 25.08
N ARG A 80 8.79 3.60 25.68
CA ARG A 80 8.98 2.17 25.40
C ARG A 80 7.74 1.62 24.71
N LEU A 81 7.92 0.90 23.61
CA LEU A 81 6.84 0.21 22.94
C LEU A 81 6.59 -1.13 23.63
N VAL A 82 5.43 -1.23 24.29
CA VAL A 82 5.01 -2.42 25.00
C VAL A 82 4.07 -3.24 24.11
N ARG A 83 4.41 -4.51 23.88
CA ARG A 83 3.57 -5.46 23.13
C ARG A 83 3.14 -6.68 23.94
N ALA A 84 3.90 -7.03 24.98
CA ALA A 84 3.54 -8.12 25.87
C ALA A 84 2.60 -7.64 26.98
N GLU A 85 1.58 -8.45 27.29
CA GLU A 85 0.59 -8.12 28.32
C GLU A 85 1.20 -8.04 29.72
N SER A 86 2.26 -8.82 29.98
CA SER A 86 2.98 -8.81 31.26
C SER A 86 3.65 -7.46 31.56
N GLU A 87 3.89 -6.65 30.54
CA GLU A 87 4.53 -5.34 30.66
C GLU A 87 3.52 -4.19 30.86
N TRP A 88 2.20 -4.48 30.85
CA TRP A 88 1.17 -3.45 31.09
C TRP A 88 1.11 -2.98 32.54
N ASN A 89 1.59 -3.80 33.48
CA ASN A 89 1.61 -3.46 34.89
C ASN A 89 2.87 -2.64 35.23
N THR A 90 2.79 -1.33 35.05
CA THR A 90 3.87 -0.37 35.35
C THR A 90 3.30 0.88 36.01
N GLU A 91 4.06 1.59 36.84
CA GLU A 91 3.60 2.88 37.37
C GLU A 91 3.65 4.01 36.33
N ASP A 92 4.29 3.77 35.18
CA ASP A 92 4.45 4.76 34.13
C ASP A 92 3.13 5.05 33.37
N LEU A 93 3.09 6.21 32.69
CA LEU A 93 2.00 6.54 31.76
C LEU A 93 2.01 5.56 30.59
N VAL A 94 0.87 4.89 30.37
CA VAL A 94 0.67 3.97 29.25
C VAL A 94 -0.38 4.54 28.31
N ILE A 95 -0.06 4.57 27.02
CA ILE A 95 -0.97 4.99 25.95
C ILE A 95 -1.41 3.75 25.19
N ALA A 96 -2.69 3.38 25.36
CA ALA A 96 -3.27 2.27 24.61
C ALA A 96 -3.55 2.70 23.17
N THR A 97 -3.16 1.86 22.21
CA THR A 97 -3.35 2.09 20.77
C THR A 97 -4.21 0.96 20.17
N PRO A 98 -5.51 0.86 20.53
CA PRO A 98 -6.39 -0.14 19.95
C PRO A 98 -6.66 0.17 18.48
N GLU A 99 -6.64 -0.85 17.64
CA GLU A 99 -6.89 -0.69 16.21
C GLU A 99 -8.30 -0.16 15.91
N HIS A 100 -9.29 -0.62 16.70
CA HIS A 100 -10.70 -0.26 16.57
C HIS A 100 -11.34 0.01 17.94
N GLY A 101 -12.37 0.85 17.98
CA GLY A 101 -13.09 1.19 19.22
C GLY A 101 -13.88 0.03 19.85
N THR A 102 -13.98 -1.10 19.16
CA THR A 102 -14.67 -2.31 19.64
C THR A 102 -13.74 -3.31 20.32
N ILE A 103 -12.43 -3.05 20.39
CA ILE A 103 -11.49 -3.94 21.08
C ILE A 103 -11.80 -3.95 22.58
N ASP A 104 -11.96 -5.15 23.14
CA ASP A 104 -12.18 -5.33 24.57
C ASP A 104 -10.93 -4.91 25.35
N MET A 105 -11.05 -3.79 26.07
CA MET A 105 -9.98 -3.21 26.87
C MET A 105 -10.05 -3.65 28.35
N SER A 106 -11.00 -4.52 28.73
CA SER A 106 -11.22 -4.93 30.12
C SER A 106 -9.95 -5.51 30.75
N LYS A 107 -9.23 -6.36 30.03
CA LYS A 107 -7.98 -6.98 30.47
C LYS A 107 -6.87 -5.96 30.71
N PHE A 108 -6.71 -5.01 29.79
CA PHE A 108 -5.76 -3.90 29.96
C PHE A 108 -6.11 -3.04 31.17
N MET A 109 -7.39 -2.66 31.31
CA MET A 109 -7.86 -1.85 32.44
C MET A 109 -7.77 -2.57 33.77
N ALA A 110 -7.86 -3.91 33.79
CA ALA A 110 -7.61 -4.71 34.98
C ALA A 110 -6.12 -4.71 35.34
N ALA A 111 -5.23 -4.87 34.35
CA ALA A 111 -3.78 -4.81 34.55
C ALA A 111 -3.27 -3.43 35.02
N ARG A 112 -3.99 -2.34 34.71
CA ARG A 112 -3.65 -0.97 35.16
C ARG A 112 -4.22 -0.59 36.54
N ARG A 113 -5.15 -1.36 37.10
CA ARG A 113 -5.85 -1.04 38.36
C ARG A 113 -5.33 -1.79 39.59
N GLY A 114 -4.35 -2.68 39.42
CA GLY A 114 -3.63 -3.32 40.53
C GLY A 114 -2.63 -2.36 41.15
#